data_AF-A0A517PJK6-F1
#
_entry.id   AF-A0A517PJK6-F1
#
_cell.length_a   1.000
_cell.length_b   1.000
_cell.length_c   1.000
_cell.angle_alpha   90.00
_cell.angle_beta   90.00
_cell.angle_gamma   90.00
#
_symmetry.space_group_name_H-M   'P 1'
#
loop_
_entity.id
_entity.type
_entity.pdbx_description
1 polymer ?
#
loop_
_entity_poly.entity_id
_entity_poly.type
_entity_poly.pdbx_seq_one_letter_code
_entity_poly.pdbx_strand_id
1 'polypeptide(L)'
;MTHLKRVSYRPQQLRRLLLAWMLGVSCVCLLNACTGVRRVVPAPLVFEEQSQKILAIAPLGTPKAEAIQKLTDAGISGEFASSPSIYYCDLWEQENGNRWHMNVALLFNEQGELYKTRPAQADVTWQSAEEAAESEQAVGQATEQVLQ
;
A
#
# COMPACT_ATOMS: atom_id res chain seq x y z
N MET A 1 -51.03 -56.17 -1.34
CA MET A 1 -51.13 -55.34 -2.57
C MET A 1 -50.70 -53.92 -2.22
N THR A 2 -49.44 -53.57 -2.47
CA THR A 2 -48.94 -52.19 -2.38
C THR A 2 -47.79 -52.06 -3.37
N HIS A 3 -48.06 -51.40 -4.50
CA HIS A 3 -47.11 -51.16 -5.58
C HIS A 3 -46.07 -50.12 -5.15
N LEU A 4 -44.84 -50.56 -4.87
CA LEU A 4 -43.67 -49.67 -4.80
C LEU A 4 -43.20 -49.39 -6.24
N LYS A 5 -43.54 -48.20 -6.77
CA LYS A 5 -42.97 -47.68 -8.02
C LYS A 5 -41.47 -47.47 -7.82
N ARG A 6 -40.66 -48.33 -8.43
CA ARG A 6 -39.20 -48.20 -8.47
C ARG A 6 -38.85 -47.06 -9.43
N VAL A 7 -38.54 -45.88 -8.89
CA VAL A 7 -38.05 -44.74 -9.68
C VAL A 7 -36.65 -45.06 -10.16
N SER A 8 -36.53 -45.42 -11.44
CA SER A 8 -35.26 -45.73 -12.08
C SER A 8 -34.58 -44.42 -12.51
N TYR A 9 -33.70 -43.90 -11.65
CA TYR A 9 -32.88 -42.72 -11.99
C TYR A 9 -31.77 -43.13 -12.96
N ARG A 10 -31.77 -42.53 -14.16
CA ARG A 10 -30.74 -42.80 -15.18
C ARG A 10 -29.37 -42.30 -14.68
N PRO A 11 -28.31 -43.15 -14.68
CA PRO A 11 -26.98 -42.80 -14.16
C PRO A 11 -26.29 -41.63 -14.91
N GLN A 12 -26.80 -41.26 -16.09
CA GLN A 12 -26.31 -40.12 -16.87
C GLN A 12 -26.73 -38.75 -16.30
N GLN A 13 -27.86 -38.66 -15.58
CA GLN A 13 -28.34 -37.41 -14.98
C GLN A 13 -27.51 -37.04 -13.74
N LEU A 14 -27.11 -38.03 -12.93
CA LEU A 14 -26.32 -37.84 -11.72
C LEU A 14 -24.90 -37.33 -12.02
N ARG A 15 -24.27 -37.83 -13.10
CA ARG A 15 -22.94 -37.38 -13.54
C ARG A 15 -22.91 -35.92 -14.01
N ARG A 16 -23.97 -35.46 -14.70
CA ARG A 16 -24.09 -34.08 -15.17
C ARG A 16 -24.29 -33.10 -14.01
N LEU A 17 -25.09 -33.50 -13.02
CA LEU A 17 -25.28 -32.73 -11.78
C LEU A 17 -23.98 -32.64 -10.97
N LEU A 18 -23.24 -33.75 -10.79
CA LEU A 18 -21.98 -33.75 -10.05
C LEU A 18 -20.88 -32.90 -10.74
N LEU A 19 -20.79 -32.93 -12.07
CA LEU A 19 -19.85 -32.09 -12.82
C LEU A 19 -20.17 -30.59 -12.72
N ALA A 20 -21.46 -30.23 -12.74
CA ALA A 20 -21.89 -28.84 -12.57
C ALA A 20 -21.59 -28.30 -11.16
N TRP A 21 -21.71 -29.15 -10.12
CA TRP A 21 -21.34 -28.79 -8.75
C TRP A 21 -19.83 -28.62 -8.57
N MET A 22 -19.00 -29.46 -9.20
CA MET A 22 -17.54 -29.32 -9.16
C MET A 22 -17.04 -28.07 -9.89
N LEU A 23 -17.69 -27.65 -10.99
CA LEU A 23 -17.36 -26.40 -11.69
C LEU A 23 -17.77 -25.15 -10.88
N GLY A 24 -18.90 -25.22 -10.16
CA GLY A 24 -19.39 -24.11 -9.34
C GLY A 24 -18.52 -23.80 -8.13
N VAL A 25 -18.00 -24.83 -7.46
CA VAL A 25 -17.14 -24.67 -6.27
C VAL A 25 -15.74 -24.15 -6.63
N SER A 26 -15.20 -24.53 -7.80
CA SER A 26 -13.88 -24.04 -8.25
C SER A 26 -13.86 -22.53 -8.56
N CYS A 27 -15.00 -21.93 -8.91
CA CYS A 27 -15.08 -20.50 -9.24
C CYS A 27 -15.01 -19.61 -7.98
N VAL A 28 -15.49 -20.09 -6.83
CA VAL A 28 -15.59 -19.30 -5.59
C VAL A 28 -14.24 -19.18 -4.86
N CYS A 29 -13.32 -20.13 -5.05
CA CYS A 29 -12.00 -20.10 -4.42
C CYS A 29 -11.02 -19.11 -5.06
N LEU A 30 -11.26 -18.65 -6.29
CA LEU A 30 -10.35 -17.73 -7.00
C LEU A 30 -10.60 -16.24 -6.68
N LEU A 31 -11.70 -15.90 -6.00
CA LEU A 31 -12.06 -14.50 -5.71
C LEU A 31 -11.66 -14.01 -4.32
N ASN A 32 -11.22 -14.90 -3.41
CA ASN A 32 -10.90 -14.53 -2.02
C ASN A 32 -9.41 -14.20 -1.78
N ALA A 33 -8.58 -14.12 -2.81
CA ALA A 33 -7.15 -13.79 -2.65
C ALA A 33 -6.83 -12.28 -2.65
N CYS A 34 -7.80 -11.39 -2.89
CA CYS A 34 -7.55 -9.96 -3.11
C CYS A 34 -7.98 -9.02 -1.97
N THR A 35 -8.32 -9.53 -0.78
CA THR A 35 -8.75 -8.69 0.37
C THR A 35 -7.71 -8.68 1.50
N GLY A 36 -6.43 -8.77 1.17
CA GLY A 36 -5.38 -8.41 2.12
C GLY A 36 -5.49 -6.93 2.44
N VAL A 37 -5.90 -6.59 3.67
CA VAL A 37 -5.86 -5.22 4.20
C VAL A 37 -4.41 -4.75 4.15
N ARG A 38 -4.04 -4.01 3.10
CA ARG A 38 -2.69 -3.45 2.91
C ARG A 38 -2.50 -2.36 3.96
N ARG A 39 -1.66 -2.63 4.96
CA ARG A 39 -1.35 -1.65 6.00
C ARG A 39 -0.40 -0.60 5.43
N VAL A 40 -0.77 0.66 5.64
CA VAL A 40 0.15 1.78 5.46
C VAL A 40 0.96 1.89 6.74
N VAL A 41 2.28 1.77 6.62
CA VAL A 41 3.22 1.93 7.73
C VAL A 41 4.15 3.10 7.42
N PRO A 42 4.64 3.84 8.43
CA PRO A 42 5.68 4.84 8.22
C PRO A 42 6.88 4.21 7.53
N ALA A 43 7.47 4.91 6.56
CA ALA A 43 8.71 4.45 5.95
C ALA A 43 9.81 4.41 7.04
N PRO A 44 10.57 3.31 7.16
CA PRO A 44 11.69 3.24 8.10
C PRO A 44 12.92 4.04 7.63
N LEU A 45 12.76 4.90 6.61
CA LEU A 45 13.83 5.60 5.90
C LEU A 45 13.68 7.10 6.08
N VAL A 46 14.78 7.79 6.31
CA VAL A 46 14.81 9.26 6.34
C VAL A 46 14.72 9.83 4.92
N PHE A 47 14.44 11.14 4.81
CA PHE A 47 14.26 11.81 3.53
C PHE A 47 15.43 11.57 2.55
N GLU A 48 16.67 11.67 3.02
CA GLU A 48 17.87 11.51 2.18
C GLU A 48 17.93 10.12 1.54
N GLU A 49 17.61 9.06 2.30
CA GLU A 49 17.60 7.68 1.82
C GLU A 49 16.45 7.46 0.83
N GLN A 50 15.27 7.99 1.13
CA GLN A 50 14.13 7.95 0.22
C GLN A 50 14.46 8.66 -1.11
N SER A 51 15.04 9.86 -1.04
CA SER A 51 15.46 10.65 -2.20
C SER A 51 16.48 9.89 -3.06
N GLN A 52 17.49 9.27 -2.44
CA GLN A 52 18.48 8.47 -3.17
C GLN A 52 17.83 7.29 -3.90
N LYS A 53 16.91 6.58 -3.26
CA LYS A 53 16.18 5.48 -3.89
C LYS A 53 15.30 5.95 -5.04
N ILE A 54 14.63 7.08 -4.87
CA ILE A 54 13.82 7.71 -5.93
C ILE A 54 14.70 8.10 -7.11
N LEU A 55 15.86 8.73 -6.87
CA LEU A 55 16.80 9.15 -7.91
C LEU A 55 17.49 7.98 -8.61
N ALA A 56 17.60 6.82 -7.96
CA ALA A 56 18.05 5.59 -8.61
C ALA A 56 17.02 5.05 -9.63
N ILE A 57 15.72 5.28 -9.39
CA ILE A 57 14.62 4.89 -10.29
C ILE A 57 14.44 5.93 -11.40
N ALA A 58 14.37 7.21 -11.02
CA ALA A 58 14.20 8.34 -11.91
C ALA A 58 15.34 9.36 -11.70
N PRO A 59 16.46 9.23 -12.44
CA PRO A 59 17.60 10.14 -12.31
C PRO A 59 17.27 11.59 -12.65
N LEU A 60 18.12 12.51 -12.19
CA LEU A 60 18.05 13.91 -12.62
C LEU A 60 18.17 14.02 -14.15
N GLY A 61 17.46 14.98 -14.74
CA GLY A 61 17.30 15.14 -16.18
C GLY A 61 16.17 14.28 -16.78
N THR A 62 15.59 13.33 -16.03
CA THR A 62 14.51 12.49 -16.57
C THR A 62 13.27 13.35 -16.89
N PRO A 63 12.71 13.25 -18.12
CA PRO A 63 11.48 13.93 -18.47
C PRO A 63 10.31 13.49 -17.57
N LYS A 64 9.40 14.42 -17.28
CA LYS A 64 8.27 14.21 -16.36
C LYS A 64 7.48 12.93 -16.61
N ALA A 65 6.99 12.72 -17.82
CA ALA A 65 6.18 11.55 -18.14
C ALA A 65 6.95 10.23 -17.92
N GLU A 66 8.23 10.22 -18.28
CA GLU A 66 9.12 9.07 -18.08
C GLU A 66 9.39 8.83 -16.59
N ALA A 67 9.65 9.89 -15.81
CA ALA A 67 9.86 9.79 -14.37
C ALA A 67 8.63 9.19 -13.68
N ILE A 68 7.43 9.70 -13.98
CA ILE A 68 6.18 9.19 -13.40
C ILE A 68 5.95 7.72 -13.78
N GLN A 69 6.22 7.34 -15.04
CA GLN A 69 6.07 5.95 -15.47
C GLN A 69 7.03 5.03 -14.71
N LYS A 70 8.32 5.37 -14.63
CA LYS A 70 9.32 4.56 -13.91
C LYS A 70 8.98 4.39 -12.43
N LEU A 71 8.47 5.45 -11.80
CA LEU A 71 8.02 5.40 -10.41
C LEU A 71 6.79 4.51 -10.24
N THR A 72 5.82 4.63 -11.15
CA THR A 72 4.62 3.78 -11.17
C THR A 72 4.98 2.31 -11.33
N ASP A 73 5.90 1.99 -12.26
CA ASP A 73 6.39 0.63 -12.50
C ASP A 73 7.15 0.08 -11.28
N ALA A 74 7.79 0.95 -10.49
CA ALA A 74 8.42 0.61 -9.22
C ALA A 74 7.45 0.54 -8.02
N GLY A 75 6.14 0.70 -8.26
CA GLY A 75 5.11 0.67 -7.22
C GLY A 75 4.97 1.96 -6.41
N ILE A 76 5.51 3.07 -6.91
CA ILE A 76 5.43 4.39 -6.27
C ILE A 76 4.32 5.18 -6.93
N SER A 77 3.36 5.60 -6.13
CA SER A 77 2.23 6.44 -6.55
C SER A 77 2.31 7.82 -5.90
N GLY A 78 1.68 8.79 -6.55
CA GLY A 78 1.68 10.17 -6.12
C GLY A 78 0.86 11.07 -7.04
N GLU A 79 0.87 12.36 -6.75
CA GLU A 79 0.09 13.35 -7.49
C GLU A 79 0.85 14.66 -7.74
N PHE A 80 0.46 15.35 -8.81
CA PHE A 80 0.94 16.71 -9.04
C PHE A 80 0.27 17.69 -8.08
N ALA A 81 1.04 18.68 -7.64
CA ALA A 81 0.48 19.88 -7.04
C ALA A 81 -0.48 20.57 -8.04
N SER A 82 -1.14 21.65 -7.60
CA SER A 82 -1.94 22.50 -8.50
C SER A 82 -1.14 23.03 -9.70
N SER A 83 0.20 23.05 -9.60
CA SER A 83 1.11 23.32 -10.72
C SER A 83 1.80 22.03 -11.17
N PRO A 84 2.08 21.87 -12.48
CA PRO A 84 2.71 20.67 -12.99
C PRO A 84 4.21 20.58 -12.64
N SER A 85 4.79 21.56 -11.93
CA SER A 85 6.23 21.61 -11.62
C SER A 85 6.61 20.80 -10.39
N ILE A 86 5.64 20.35 -9.59
CA ILE A 86 5.89 19.60 -8.36
C ILE A 86 5.03 18.35 -8.34
N TYR A 87 5.67 17.19 -8.16
CA TYR A 87 4.99 15.90 -7.98
C TYR A 87 5.30 15.36 -6.59
N TYR A 88 4.29 15.10 -5.78
CA TYR A 88 4.42 14.51 -4.45
C TYR A 88 4.34 13.00 -4.58
N CYS A 89 5.37 12.30 -4.10
CA CYS A 89 5.32 10.85 -3.95
C CYS A 89 4.60 10.55 -2.63
N ASP A 90 3.51 9.80 -2.69
CA ASP A 90 2.63 9.56 -1.53
C ASP A 90 2.87 8.18 -0.92
N LEU A 91 2.81 7.14 -1.75
CA LEU A 91 2.86 5.75 -1.30
C LEU A 91 3.84 4.94 -2.14
N TRP A 92 4.58 4.06 -1.49
CA TRP A 92 5.40 3.05 -2.14
C TRP A 92 4.96 1.64 -1.71
N GLU A 93 4.44 0.87 -2.66
CA GLU A 93 4.13 -0.55 -2.45
C GLU A 93 5.40 -1.38 -2.31
N GLN A 94 5.49 -2.14 -1.21
CA GLN A 94 6.60 -3.05 -0.93
C GLN A 94 6.24 -4.48 -1.33
N GLU A 95 7.25 -5.31 -1.60
CA GLU A 95 7.07 -6.72 -1.99
C GLU A 95 6.31 -7.55 -0.94
N ASN A 96 6.40 -7.18 0.33
CA ASN A 96 5.68 -7.83 1.43
C ASN A 96 4.20 -7.40 1.54
N GLY A 97 3.71 -6.58 0.61
CA GLY A 97 2.33 -6.07 0.59
C GLY A 97 2.08 -4.87 1.50
N ASN A 98 3.07 -4.41 2.25
CA ASN A 98 2.99 -3.16 3.00
C ASN A 98 3.11 -1.95 2.06
N ARG A 99 2.61 -0.81 2.52
CA ARG A 99 2.77 0.48 1.83
C ARG A 99 3.49 1.46 2.73
N TRP A 100 4.53 2.08 2.20
CA TRP A 100 5.26 3.13 2.90
C TRP A 100 4.71 4.49 2.52
N HIS A 101 4.42 5.32 3.52
CA HIS A 101 4.19 6.75 3.26
C HIS A 101 5.51 7.44 2.96
N MET A 102 5.57 8.13 1.84
CA MET A 102 6.77 8.78 1.34
C MET A 102 6.81 10.26 1.76
N ASN A 103 8.00 10.80 1.97
CA ASN A 103 8.21 12.22 2.25
C ASN A 103 9.10 12.85 1.16
N VAL A 104 8.79 12.60 -0.11
CA VAL A 104 9.59 13.09 -1.23
C VAL A 104 8.70 13.80 -2.25
N ALA A 105 9.08 15.03 -2.60
CA ALA A 105 8.53 15.76 -3.73
C ALA A 105 9.61 15.93 -4.81
N LEU A 106 9.21 15.68 -6.06
CA LEU A 106 10.00 15.89 -7.27
C LEU A 106 9.76 17.29 -7.81
N LEU A 107 10.83 17.98 -8.19
CA LEU A 107 10.76 19.30 -8.82
C LEU A 107 11.19 19.20 -10.28
N PHE A 108 10.30 19.63 -11.16
CA PHE A 108 10.54 19.68 -12.60
C PHE A 108 10.84 21.13 -13.02
N ASN A 109 11.82 21.29 -13.90
CA ASN A 109 12.16 22.58 -14.49
C ASN A 109 11.13 22.98 -15.57
N GLU A 110 11.32 24.14 -16.19
CA GLU A 110 10.43 24.63 -17.26
C GLU A 110 10.47 23.73 -18.50
N GLN A 111 11.58 23.03 -18.73
CA GLN A 111 11.75 22.04 -19.79
C GLN A 111 11.04 20.72 -19.48
N GLY A 112 10.48 20.57 -18.27
CA GLY A 112 9.78 19.37 -17.83
C GLY A 112 10.70 18.24 -17.38
N GLU A 113 11.94 18.54 -17.04
CA GLU A 113 12.94 17.57 -16.56
C GLU A 113 13.09 17.64 -15.04
N LEU A 114 13.27 16.48 -14.42
CA LEU A 114 13.52 16.38 -12.98
C LEU A 114 14.87 17.02 -12.64
N TYR A 115 14.89 18.09 -11.85
CA TYR A 115 16.14 18.77 -11.49
C TYR A 115 16.50 18.67 -10.00
N LYS A 116 15.52 18.39 -9.14
CA LYS A 116 15.74 18.31 -7.68
C LYS A 116 14.65 17.50 -6.99
N THR A 117 14.96 17.01 -5.79
CA THR A 117 13.98 16.50 -4.81
C THR A 117 13.97 17.35 -3.54
N ARG A 118 12.86 17.37 -2.81
CA ARG A 118 12.74 17.98 -1.48
C ARG A 118 11.80 17.19 -0.58
N PRO A 119 11.81 17.39 0.75
CA PRO A 119 10.76 16.86 1.63
C PRO A 119 9.37 17.33 1.18
N ALA A 120 8.40 16.42 1.15
CA ALA A 120 7.01 16.74 0.83
C ALA A 120 6.33 17.51 1.97
N GLN A 121 6.70 17.21 3.21
CA GLN A 121 6.23 17.85 4.44
C GLN A 121 7.45 18.32 5.27
N ALA A 122 7.28 19.42 6.02
CA ALA A 122 8.24 19.81 7.05
C ALA A 122 8.26 18.72 8.15
N ASP A 123 9.43 18.36 8.65
CA ASP A 123 9.66 17.21 9.54
C ASP A 123 8.56 17.02 10.60
N VAL A 124 7.67 16.07 10.35
CA VAL A 124 6.84 15.47 11.40
C VAL A 124 7.54 14.18 11.75
N THR A 125 8.39 14.25 12.77
CA THR A 125 8.87 13.06 13.47
C THR A 125 7.64 12.29 13.92
N TRP A 126 7.32 11.21 13.20
CA TRP A 126 6.28 10.28 13.58
C TRP A 126 6.79 9.48 14.78
N GLN A 127 6.60 10.03 16.00
CA GLN A 127 6.71 9.23 17.21
C GLN A 127 5.63 8.15 17.14
N SER A 128 6.07 6.90 17.13
CA SER A 128 5.17 5.76 17.20
C SER A 128 4.37 5.87 18.49
N ALA A 129 3.09 5.50 18.47
CA ALA A 129 2.17 5.61 19.62
C ALA A 129 2.64 4.86 20.89
N GLU A 130 3.70 4.07 20.79
CA GLU A 130 4.37 3.40 21.92
C GLU A 130 5.20 4.37 22.79
N GLU A 131 5.83 5.40 22.21
CA GLU A 131 6.62 6.40 22.96
C GLU A 131 5.73 7.46 23.65
N ALA A 132 4.54 7.70 23.12
CA ALA A 132 3.56 8.61 23.75
C ALA A 132 3.09 8.06 25.10
N ALA A 133 2.92 6.74 25.21
CA ALA A 133 2.48 6.08 26.44
C ALA A 133 3.56 6.12 27.56
N GLU A 134 4.84 6.17 27.21
CA GLU A 134 5.94 6.25 28.19
C GLU A 134 6.16 7.69 28.68
N SER A 135 5.84 8.69 27.83
CA SER A 135 5.97 10.11 28.19
C SER A 135 4.88 10.62 29.16
N GLU A 136 3.67 10.03 29.15
CA GLU A 136 2.62 10.37 30.13
C GLU A 136 2.86 9.74 31.51
N GLN A 137 3.56 8.60 31.59
CA GLN A 137 3.89 7.96 32.87
C GLN A 137 5.02 8.68 33.62
N ALA A 138 5.96 9.32 32.92
CA ALA A 138 7.03 10.10 33.55
C ALA A 138 6.54 11.42 34.18
N VAL A 139 5.46 12.01 33.65
CA VAL A 139 4.88 13.25 34.20
C VAL A 139 4.03 12.98 35.44
N GLY A 140 3.36 11.82 35.53
CA GLY A 140 2.56 11.44 36.69
C GLY A 140 3.37 11.10 37.95
N GLN A 141 4.63 10.68 37.82
CA GLN A 141 5.47 10.34 38.99
C GLN A 141 6.28 11.53 39.55
N ALA A 142 6.38 12.65 38.82
CA ALA A 142 7.10 13.84 39.29
C ALA A 142 6.25 14.77 40.17
N THR A 143 4.92 14.68 40.10
CA THR A 143 4.02 15.57 40.86
C THR A 143 3.75 15.14 42.31
N GLU A 144 4.17 13.94 42.72
CA GLU A 144 3.89 13.43 44.07
C GLU A 144 5.10 13.49 45.04
N GLN A 145 6.28 13.95 44.58
CA GLN A 145 7.47 14.12 45.42
C GLN A 145 7.79 15.57 45.84
N VAL A 146 6.98 16.55 45.44
CA VAL A 146 7.19 17.97 45.84
C VAL A 146 6.28 18.39 47.01
N LEU A 147 5.46 17.48 47.55
CA LEU A 147 4.66 17.73 48.74
C LEU A 147 4.91 16.68 49.84
N GLN A 148 6.16 16.60 50.30
CA GLN A 148 6.48 16.16 51.67
C GLN A 148 7.51 17.10 52.29
#